data_AF-A0A0B4CHQ3-F1
#
_entry.id   AF-A0A0B4CHQ3-F1
#
_cell.length_a   1.000
_cell.length_b   1.000
_cell.length_c   1.000
_cell.angle_alpha   90.00
_cell.angle_beta   90.00
_cell.angle_gamma   90.00
#
_symmetry.space_group_name_H-M   'P 1'
#
loop_
_entity.id
_entity.type
_entity.pdbx_description
1 polymer ?
#
loop_
_entity_poly.entity_id
_entity_poly.type
_entity_poly.pdbx_seq_one_letter_code
_entity_poly.pdbx_strand_id
1 'polypeptide(L)' 'MDDASSHSGRRWFITRMAHAGISPKVIMELAGHKQLTTTQRYIDVSDEQKRSAAEVL' A
#
# COMPACT_ATOMS: atom_id res chain seq x y z
N MET A 1 3.38 -18.96 17.77
CA MET A 1 4.23 -18.34 16.73
C MET A 1 3.32 -18.10 15.53
N ASP A 2 2.31 -17.25 15.67
CA ASP A 2 1.14 -17.22 14.78
C ASP A 2 0.85 -15.82 14.22
N ASP A 3 1.81 -14.91 14.33
CA ASP A 3 1.65 -13.53 13.85
C ASP A 3 2.00 -13.37 12.36
N ALA A 4 2.54 -14.41 11.72
CA ALA A 4 3.03 -14.32 10.36
C ALA A 4 1.93 -14.48 9.30
N SER A 5 0.91 -15.31 9.50
CA SER A 5 0.02 -15.70 8.39
C SER A 5 -0.93 -14.56 7.95
N SER A 6 -1.61 -13.92 8.91
CA SER A 6 -2.56 -12.82 8.62
C SER A 6 -1.86 -11.49 8.31
N HIS A 7 -0.79 -11.17 9.03
CA HIS A 7 -0.06 -9.91 8.82
C HIS A 7 0.81 -9.94 7.56
N SER A 8 1.43 -11.08 7.21
CA SER A 8 2.20 -11.18 5.96
C SER A 8 1.29 -11.13 4.73
N GLY A 9 0.13 -11.79 4.75
CA GLY A 9 -0.84 -11.77 3.65
C GLY A 9 -1.41 -10.37 3.40
N ARG A 10 -1.83 -9.67 4.47
CA ARG A 10 -2.33 -8.29 4.38
C ARG A 10 -1.26 -7.34 3.86
N ARG A 11 -0.04 -7.43 4.41
CA ARG A 11 1.10 -6.61 3.97
C ARG A 11 1.40 -6.86 2.50
N TRP A 12 1.58 -8.12 2.10
CA TRP A 12 1.86 -8.49 0.72
C TRP A 12 0.78 -7.96 -0.24
N PHE A 13 -0.49 -8.15 0.10
CA PHE A 13 -1.63 -7.71 -0.70
C PHE A 13 -1.63 -6.19 -0.90
N ILE A 14 -1.52 -5.42 0.18
CA ILE A 14 -1.54 -3.95 0.14
C ILE A 14 -0.30 -3.42 -0.60
N THR A 15 0.89 -3.90 -0.25
CA THR A 15 2.14 -3.47 -0.87
C THR A 15 2.14 -3.78 -2.37
N ARG A 16 1.68 -4.96 -2.80
CA ARG A 16 1.63 -5.31 -4.23
C ARG A 16 0.69 -4.42 -5.04
N MET A 17 -0.49 -4.09 -4.53
CA MET A 17 -1.40 -3.17 -5.22
C MET A 17 -0.86 -1.73 -5.26
N ALA A 18 -0.21 -1.28 -4.19
CA ALA A 18 0.43 0.03 -4.17
C ALA A 18 1.56 0.14 -5.21
N HIS A 19 2.39 -0.91 -5.35
CA HIS A 19 3.40 -0.97 -6.42
C HIS A 19 2.79 -1.01 -7.82
N ALA A 20 1.59 -1.55 -7.99
CA ALA A 20 0.86 -1.52 -9.26
C ALA A 20 0.21 -0.14 -9.55
N GLY A 21 0.43 0.88 -8.71
CA GLY A 21 -0.11 2.22 -8.90
C GLY A 21 -1.58 2.37 -8.53
N ILE A 22 -2.17 1.39 -7.83
CA ILE A 22 -3.57 1.47 -7.40
C ILE A 22 -3.69 2.50 -6.27
N SER A 23 -4.76 3.30 -6.32
CA SER A 23 -5.03 4.33 -5.31
C SER A 23 -5.09 3.75 -3.89
N PRO A 24 -4.42 4.37 -2.90
CA PRO A 24 -4.49 3.97 -1.49
C PRO A 24 -5.92 3.85 -0.94
N LYS A 25 -6.86 4.67 -1.45
CA LYS A 25 -8.27 4.62 -1.05
C LYS A 25 -8.97 3.37 -1.56
N VAL A 26 -8.71 2.96 -2.81
CA VAL A 26 -9.25 1.71 -3.36
C VAL A 26 -8.72 0.51 -2.59
N ILE A 27 -7.41 0.50 -2.28
CA ILE A 27 -6.79 -0.56 -1.49
C ILE A 27 -7.40 -0.64 -0.08
N MET A 28 -7.68 0.51 0.55
CA MET A 28 -8.32 0.58 1.86
C MET A 28 -9.70 -0.09 1.88
N GLU A 29 -10.55 0.21 0.90
CA GLU A 29 -11.87 -0.42 0.76
C GLU A 29 -11.74 -1.94 0.58
N LEU A 30 -10.84 -2.40 -0.30
CA LEU A 30 -10.60 -3.83 -0.54
C LEU A 30 -10.03 -4.56 0.69
N ALA A 31 -9.19 -3.89 1.49
CA ALA A 31 -8.62 -4.44 2.71
C ALA A 31 -9.59 -4.40 3.91
N GLY A 32 -10.76 -3.77 3.76
CA GLY A 32 -11.75 -3.59 4.83
C GLY A 32 -11.28 -2.65 5.94
N HIS A 33 -10.40 -1.70 5.64
CA HIS A 33 -9.87 -0.76 6.62
C HIS A 33 -10.81 0.45 6.79
N LYS A 34 -11.17 0.76 8.03
CA LYS A 34 -11.99 1.96 8.35
C LYS A 34 -11.20 3.27 8.27
N GLN A 35 -9.88 3.19 8.34
CA GLN A 35 -8.99 4.35 8.36
C GLN A 35 -7.88 4.17 7.34
N LEU A 36 -7.63 5.21 6.55
CA LEU A 36 -6.59 5.20 5.53
C LEU A 36 -5.20 5.02 6.14
N THR A 37 -4.98 5.53 7.35
CA THR A 37 -3.72 5.39 8.10
C THR A 37 -3.34 3.93 8.33
N THR A 38 -4.30 3.00 8.41
CA THR A 38 -4.03 1.57 8.54
C THR A 38 -3.45 0.99 7.23
N THR A 39 -3.96 1.44 6.08
CA THR A 39 -3.43 1.06 4.76
C THR A 39 -2.08 1.70 4.49
N GLN A 40 -1.93 2.97 4.88
CA GLN A 40 -0.74 3.78 4.59
C GLN A 40 0.54 3.19 5.20
N ARG A 41 0.46 2.48 6.33
CA ARG A 41 1.59 1.80 6.98
C ARG A 41 2.30 0.76 6.10
N TYR A 42 1.66 0.34 5.02
CA TYR A 42 2.17 -0.67 4.09
C TYR A 42 2.54 -0.09 2.71
N ILE A 43 2.37 1.23 2.54
CA ILE A 43 2.65 1.96 1.29
C ILE A 43 3.89 2.81 1.53
N ASP A 44 5.03 2.27 1.11
CA ASP A 44 6.29 3.00 1.08
C ASP A 44 6.41 3.78 -0.24
N VAL A 45 6.93 5.01 -0.16
CA VAL A 45 7.18 5.85 -1.34
C VAL A 45 8.68 5.86 -1.59
N SER A 46 9.12 5.31 -2.72
CA SER A 46 10.52 5.38 -3.13
C SER A 46 10.84 6.73 -3.75
N ASP A 47 12.11 7.13 -3.68
CA ASP A 47 12.56 8.37 -4.32
C ASP A 47 12.45 8.33 -5.84
N GLU A 48 12.50 7.13 -6.42
CA GLU A 48 12.22 6.92 -7.84
C GLU A 48 10.78 7.28 -8.20
N GLN A 49 9.81 6.81 -7.41
CA GLN A 49 8.40 7.15 -7.63
C GLN A 49 8.14 8.66 -7.51
N LYS A 50 8.87 9.35 -6.61
CA LYS A 50 8.79 10.81 -6.49
C LYS A 50 9.39 11.51 -7.70
N ARG A 51 10.52 11.03 -8.21
CA ARG A 51 11.17 11.58 -9.41
C ARG A 51 10.29 11.40 -10.65
N SER A 52 9.82 10.17 -10.90
CA SER A 52 8.91 9.91 -12.04
C SER A 52 7.64 10.77 -11.95
N ALA A 53 7.09 10.98 -10.75
CA ALA A 53 5.93 11.85 -10.58
C ALA A 53 6.24 13.33 -10.87
N ALA A 54 7.45 13.80 -10.56
CA ALA A 54 7.87 15.18 -10.84
C ALA A 54 8.13 15.42 -12.33
N GLU A 55 8.57 14.41 -13.08
CA GLU A 55 8.84 14.49 -14.53
C GLU A 55 7.56 14.48 -15.40
N VAL A 56 6.40 14.16 -14.82
CA VAL A 56 5.10 14.15 -15.51
C VAL A 56 4.44 15.54 -15.56
N LEU A 57 4.96 16.52 -14.81
CA LEU A 57 4.49 17.91 -14.74
C LEU A 57 5.30 18.83 -15.68
#